data_AF-A0A101NB86-F1
#
_entry.id   AF-A0A101NB86-F1
#
_cell.length_a   1.000
_cell.length_b   1.000
_cell.length_c   1.000
_cell.angle_alpha   90.00
_cell.angle_beta   90.00
_cell.angle_gamma   90.00
#
_symmetry.space_group_name_H-M   'P 1'
#
loop_
_entity.id
_entity.type
_entity.pdbx_description
1 polymer ?
#
loop_
_entity_poly.entity_id
_entity_poly.type
_entity_poly.pdbx_seq_one_letter_code
_entity_poly.pdbx_strand_id
1 'polypeptide(L)'
;MIRRLLGEPDLRRPNPFLRTAPPTRLYSVERVAAAERSEEFRAVSAVAARRPAAMQEAARRRRRKVLARIAAESTETPALAPAAISPGHPDRAQECEHRRGPEVRGPEIQVRSRPPAPDDRKVVRRPPQEST
;
A
#
# COMPACT_ATOMS: atom_id res chain seq x y z
N MET A 1 11.38 12.15 -8.25
CA MET A 1 12.02 11.63 -7.01
C MET A 1 12.66 10.28 -7.26
N ILE A 2 11.89 9.20 -7.47
CA ILE A 2 12.41 7.82 -7.55
C ILE A 2 13.57 7.67 -8.55
N ARG A 3 13.39 8.10 -9.81
CA ARG A 3 14.46 8.04 -10.82
C ARG A 3 15.70 8.88 -10.51
N ARG A 4 15.54 9.99 -9.78
CA ARG A 4 16.65 10.85 -9.39
C ARG A 4 17.51 10.17 -8.32
N LEU A 5 16.87 9.46 -7.39
CA LEU A 5 17.55 8.79 -6.27
C LEU A 5 18.05 7.38 -6.62
N LEU A 6 17.34 6.66 -7.49
CA LEU A 6 17.62 5.25 -7.80
C LEU A 6 18.05 5.00 -9.25
N GLY A 7 18.04 6.03 -10.11
CA GLY A 7 18.29 5.88 -11.53
C GLY A 7 17.17 5.18 -12.30
N GLU A 8 17.54 4.54 -13.41
CA GLU A 8 16.62 3.70 -14.17
C GLU A 8 16.29 2.39 -13.42
N PRO A 9 15.11 1.81 -13.68
CA PRO A 9 14.72 0.54 -13.08
C PRO A 9 15.54 -0.61 -13.65
N ASP A 10 15.79 -1.64 -12.85
CA ASP A 10 16.48 -2.85 -13.33
C ASP A 10 15.60 -3.64 -14.29
N LEU A 11 14.30 -3.70 -13.98
CA LEU A 11 13.33 -4.43 -14.79
C LEU A 11 12.05 -3.65 -14.95
N ARG A 12 11.39 -3.85 -16.08
CA ARG A 12 10.02 -3.42 -16.32
C ARG A 12 9.16 -4.65 -16.55
N ARG A 13 8.06 -4.77 -15.82
CA ARG A 13 7.10 -5.89 -15.93
C ARG A 13 5.71 -5.35 -16.24
N PRO A 14 4.85 -6.13 -16.91
CA PRO A 14 3.44 -5.76 -17.06
C PRO A 14 2.83 -5.41 -15.70
N ASN A 15 1.95 -4.41 -15.67
CA ASN A 15 1.30 -4.02 -14.44
C ASN A 15 0.37 -5.16 -13.97
N PRO A 16 0.52 -5.64 -12.72
CA PRO A 16 -0.22 -6.81 -12.24
C PRO A 16 -1.73 -6.56 -12.11
N PHE A 17 -2.16 -5.30 -11.95
CA PHE A 17 -3.56 -4.95 -11.77
C PHE A 17 -4.27 -4.62 -13.09
N LEU A 18 -3.55 -4.05 -14.05
CA LEU A 18 -4.14 -3.66 -15.33
C LEU A 18 -3.10 -3.75 -16.45
N ARG A 19 -3.28 -4.70 -17.38
CA ARG A 19 -2.30 -4.96 -18.44
C ARG A 19 -2.08 -3.78 -19.40
N THR A 20 -3.07 -2.91 -19.55
CA THR A 20 -2.98 -1.70 -20.40
C THR A 20 -2.37 -0.51 -19.67
N ALA A 21 -2.17 -0.58 -18.36
CA ALA A 21 -1.53 0.47 -17.59
C ALA A 21 -0.01 0.49 -17.84
N PRO A 22 0.66 1.61 -17.50
CA PRO A 22 2.11 1.68 -17.59
C PRO A 22 2.80 0.51 -16.85
N PRO A 23 3.86 -0.10 -17.44
CA PRO A 23 4.58 -1.20 -16.82
C PRO A 23 5.12 -0.87 -15.42
N THR A 24 5.04 -1.84 -14.52
CA THR A 24 5.64 -1.76 -13.19
C THR A 24 7.16 -1.73 -13.31
N ARG A 25 7.77 -0.77 -12.63
CA ARG A 25 9.22 -0.59 -12.54
C ARG A 25 9.73 -1.30 -11.30
N LEU A 26 10.73 -2.16 -11.46
CA LEU A 26 11.34 -2.91 -10.36
C LEU A 26 12.78 -2.41 -10.14
N TYR A 27 13.13 -2.24 -8.87
CA TYR A 27 14.42 -1.76 -8.41
C TYR A 27 15.03 -2.79 -7.45
N SER A 28 16.35 -2.95 -7.47
CA SER A 28 17.08 -3.79 -6.52
C SER A 28 16.89 -3.27 -5.11
N VAL A 29 16.57 -4.20 -4.19
CA VAL A 29 16.37 -3.90 -2.77
C VAL A 29 17.62 -3.27 -2.17
N GLU A 30 18.81 -3.73 -2.56
CA GLU A 30 20.08 -3.18 -2.06
C GLU A 30 20.25 -1.71 -2.45
N ARG A 31 19.90 -1.35 -3.69
CA ARG A 31 19.98 0.03 -4.17
C ARG A 31 18.97 0.93 -3.48
N VAL A 32 17.75 0.42 -3.26
CA VAL A 32 16.73 1.13 -2.48
C VAL A 32 17.22 1.37 -1.05
N ALA A 33 17.70 0.33 -0.37
CA ALA A 33 18.19 0.43 1.00
C ALA A 33 19.40 1.37 1.13
N ALA A 34 20.29 1.42 0.12
CA ALA A 34 21.39 2.37 0.08
C ALA A 34 20.88 3.82 -0.08
N ALA A 35 19.94 4.04 -0.98
CA ALA A 35 19.36 5.37 -1.20
C ALA A 35 18.59 5.87 0.01
N GLU A 36 17.82 5.02 0.70
CA GLU A 36 17.06 5.41 1.90
C GLU A 36 17.96 5.83 3.07
N ARG A 37 19.18 5.27 3.16
CA ARG A 37 20.18 5.68 4.16
C ARG A 37 20.85 7.02 3.83
N SER A 38 20.75 7.48 2.58
CA SER A 38 21.36 8.73 2.13
C SER A 38 20.69 9.97 2.72
N GLU A 39 21.45 11.04 2.84
CA GLU A 39 20.94 12.33 3.26
C GLU A 39 20.03 12.98 2.21
N GLU A 40 20.30 12.77 0.92
CA GLU A 40 19.45 13.27 -0.16
C GLU A 40 18.01 12.74 -0.04
N PHE A 41 17.86 11.44 0.25
CA PHE A 41 16.55 10.85 0.49
C PHE A 41 15.86 11.46 1.73
N ARG A 42 16.59 11.68 2.83
CA ARG A 42 16.03 12.34 4.04
C ARG A 42 15.56 13.75 3.75
N ALA A 43 16.33 14.53 3.01
CA ALA A 43 15.95 15.89 2.64
C ALA A 43 14.70 15.91 1.76
N VAL A 44 14.66 15.08 0.72
CA VAL A 44 13.52 15.05 -0.20
C VAL A 44 12.26 14.49 0.47
N SER A 45 12.39 13.45 1.30
CA SER A 45 11.26 12.88 2.05
C SER A 45 10.67 13.87 3.07
N ALA A 46 11.51 14.63 3.77
CA ALA A 46 11.05 15.67 4.69
C ALA A 46 10.22 16.75 3.97
N VAL A 47 10.65 17.18 2.78
CA VAL A 47 9.87 18.14 1.95
C VAL A 47 8.58 17.49 1.46
N ALA A 48 8.64 16.26 0.96
CA ALA A 48 7.48 15.53 0.46
C ALA A 48 6.43 15.28 1.55
N ALA A 49 6.83 15.07 2.81
CA ALA A 49 5.94 14.83 3.94
C ALA A 49 5.16 16.09 4.39
N ARG A 50 5.67 17.29 4.11
CA ARG A 50 5.00 18.55 4.50
C ARG A 50 3.66 18.75 3.78
N ARG A 51 3.60 18.42 2.48
CA ARG A 51 2.40 18.58 1.66
C ARG A 51 1.20 17.74 2.12
N PRO A 52 1.32 16.42 2.32
CA PRO A 52 0.22 15.61 2.84
C PRO A 52 -0.11 15.98 4.28
N ALA A 53 0.87 16.34 5.13
CA ALA A 53 0.59 16.79 6.49
C ALA A 53 -0.31 18.05 6.50
N ALA A 54 -0.01 19.03 5.65
CA ALA A 54 -0.83 20.23 5.50
C ALA A 54 -2.24 19.91 4.97
N MET A 55 -2.36 19.01 3.98
CA MET A 55 -3.66 18.57 3.46
C MET A 55 -4.50 17.84 4.52
N GLN A 56 -3.87 16.96 5.31
CA GLN A 56 -4.55 16.23 6.37
C GLN A 56 -5.02 17.17 7.47
N GLU A 57 -4.22 18.17 7.84
CA GLU A 57 -4.64 19.19 8.81
C GLU A 57 -5.82 20.00 8.27
N ALA A 58 -5.80 20.40 6.99
CA ALA A 58 -6.93 21.07 6.36
C ALA A 58 -8.19 20.18 6.33
N ALA A 59 -8.06 18.90 6.02
CA ALA A 59 -9.17 17.94 6.05
C ALA A 59 -9.73 17.77 7.46
N ARG A 60 -8.87 17.68 8.48
CA ARG A 60 -9.27 17.63 9.90
C ARG A 60 -10.01 18.89 10.33
N ARG A 61 -9.55 20.07 9.91
CA ARG A 61 -10.25 21.35 10.19
C ARG A 61 -11.63 21.38 9.55
N ARG A 62 -11.76 20.96 8.29
CA ARG A 62 -13.06 20.87 7.59
C ARG A 62 -13.99 19.90 8.30
N ARG A 63 -13.50 18.72 8.67
CA ARG A 63 -14.29 17.73 9.43
C ARG A 63 -14.79 18.29 10.75
N ARG A 64 -13.92 18.94 11.55
CA ARG A 64 -14.31 19.59 12.81
C ARG A 64 -15.39 20.64 12.59
N LYS A 65 -15.25 21.49 11.57
CA LYS A 65 -16.24 22.52 11.23
C LYS A 65 -17.60 21.91 10.85
N VAL A 66 -17.60 20.84 10.05
CA VAL A 66 -18.85 20.16 9.66
C VAL A 66 -19.51 19.52 10.88
N LEU A 67 -18.75 18.83 11.73
CA LEU A 67 -19.29 18.22 12.94
C LEU A 67 -19.84 19.25 13.92
N ALA A 68 -19.15 20.40 14.08
CA ALA A 68 -19.65 21.49 14.90
C ALA A 68 -20.97 22.06 14.37
N ARG A 69 -21.11 22.18 13.04
CA ARG A 69 -22.37 22.59 12.42
C ARG A 69 -23.49 21.58 12.66
N ILE A 70 -23.22 20.28 12.49
CA ILE A 70 -24.18 19.22 12.75
C ILE A 70 -24.62 19.23 14.21
N ALA A 71 -23.69 19.40 15.15
CA ALA A 71 -24.01 19.44 16.58
C ALA A 71 -24.81 20.69 16.99
N ALA A 72 -24.58 21.82 16.31
CA ALA A 72 -25.33 23.05 16.56
C ALA A 72 -26.77 23.00 16.01
N GLU A 73 -26.99 22.19 14.98
CA GLU A 73 -28.30 21.96 14.38
C GLU A 73 -28.99 20.83 15.15
N SER A 74 -29.84 21.18 16.13
CA SER A 74 -30.56 20.20 16.94
C SER A 74 -31.64 19.53 16.10
N THR A 75 -31.39 18.29 15.67
CA THR A 75 -32.39 17.46 15.00
C THR A 75 -33.26 16.77 16.05
N GLU A 76 -34.53 17.19 16.18
CA GLU A 76 -35.53 16.44 16.95
C GLU A 76 -35.75 15.09 16.28
N THR A 77 -35.13 14.05 16.85
CA THR A 77 -35.33 12.68 16.39
C THR A 77 -36.57 12.14 17.10
N PRO A 78 -37.66 11.80 16.39
CA PRO A 78 -38.84 11.24 17.04
C PRO A 78 -38.47 9.91 17.71
N ALA A 79 -38.74 9.82 19.02
CA ALA A 79 -38.56 8.60 19.78
C ALA A 79 -39.63 7.60 19.34
N LEU A 80 -39.25 6.64 18.50
CA LEU A 80 -40.10 5.49 18.20
C LEU A 80 -40.10 4.55 19.40
N ALA A 81 -41.29 4.21 19.90
CA ALA A 81 -41.43 3.18 20.90
C ALA A 81 -40.88 1.85 20.35
N PRO A 82 -40.17 1.04 21.16
CA PRO A 82 -39.59 -0.23 20.70
C PRO A 82 -40.63 -1.20 20.14
N ALA A 83 -41.89 -1.08 20.55
CA ALA A 83 -43.01 -1.85 20.03
C ALA A 83 -43.44 -1.49 18.59
N ALA A 84 -43.05 -0.31 18.08
CA ALA A 84 -43.29 0.09 16.69
C ALA A 84 -42.19 -0.41 15.72
N ILE A 85 -41.11 -0.97 16.26
CA ILE A 85 -40.05 -1.62 15.48
C ILE A 85 -40.52 -3.05 15.22
N SER A 86 -41.23 -3.28 14.11
CA SER A 86 -41.45 -4.65 13.63
C SER A 86 -40.08 -5.33 13.46
N PRO A 87 -39.88 -6.57 13.95
CA PRO A 87 -38.70 -7.34 13.62
C PRO A 87 -38.72 -7.62 12.13
N GLY A 88 -38.14 -6.70 11.36
CA GLY A 88 -37.93 -6.86 9.93
C GLY A 88 -37.05 -8.07 9.68
N HIS A 89 -37.51 -8.91 8.76
CA HIS A 89 -36.85 -10.07 8.14
C HIS A 89 -35.33 -10.18 8.40
N PRO A 90 -34.83 -11.36 8.82
CA PRO A 90 -33.40 -11.62 8.94
C PRO A 90 -32.78 -11.75 7.55
N ASP A 91 -32.48 -10.64 6.88
CA ASP A 91 -31.71 -10.69 5.62
C ASP A 91 -30.79 -9.48 5.37
N ARG A 92 -30.80 -8.47 6.25
CA ARG A 92 -29.89 -7.31 6.11
C ARG A 92 -28.50 -7.51 6.71
N ALA A 93 -28.29 -8.54 7.54
CA ALA A 93 -26.98 -8.85 8.08
C ALA A 93 -25.99 -9.35 6.99
N GLN A 94 -26.49 -9.99 5.92
CA GLN A 94 -25.66 -10.47 4.80
C GLN A 94 -25.19 -9.35 3.86
N GLU A 95 -25.91 -8.23 3.79
CA GLU A 95 -25.58 -7.14 2.86
C GLU A 95 -24.36 -6.32 3.34
N CYS A 96 -24.14 -6.24 4.66
CA CYS A 96 -22.92 -5.65 5.22
C CYS A 96 -21.67 -6.51 5.00
N GLU A 97 -21.82 -7.83 4.91
CA GLU A 97 -20.71 -8.72 4.55
C GLU A 97 -20.31 -8.59 3.08
N HIS A 98 -21.26 -8.40 2.16
CA HIS A 98 -20.95 -8.25 0.73
C HIS A 98 -20.24 -6.93 0.36
N ARG A 99 -20.32 -5.87 1.18
CA ARG A 99 -19.51 -4.64 1.00
C ARG A 99 -18.16 -4.68 1.70
N ARG A 100 -17.92 -5.63 2.60
CA ARG A 100 -16.56 -6.04 2.93
C ARG A 100 -16.10 -6.94 1.79
N GLY A 101 -15.68 -6.30 0.69
CA GLY A 101 -14.88 -6.99 -0.31
C GLY A 101 -13.78 -7.79 0.39
N PRO A 102 -13.36 -8.94 -0.17
CA PRO A 102 -12.46 -9.85 0.50
C PRO A 102 -11.32 -9.03 1.09
N GLU A 103 -11.08 -9.20 2.39
CA GLU A 103 -9.85 -8.75 3.01
C GLU A 103 -8.76 -9.23 2.05
N VAL A 104 -8.18 -8.30 1.29
CA VAL A 104 -7.09 -8.64 0.40
C VAL A 104 -5.99 -8.97 1.38
N ARG A 105 -5.95 -10.25 1.79
CA ARG A 105 -4.82 -10.87 2.43
C ARG A 105 -3.74 -10.64 1.40
N GLY A 106 -2.96 -9.57 1.62
CA GLY A 106 -1.78 -9.28 0.82
C GLY A 106 -1.01 -10.58 0.68
N PRO A 107 -0.37 -10.82 -0.48
CA PRO A 107 0.22 -12.12 -0.79
C PRO A 107 0.97 -12.59 0.44
N GLU A 108 0.55 -13.75 0.97
CA GLU A 108 1.17 -14.38 2.12
C GLU A 108 2.66 -14.44 1.78
N ILE A 109 3.45 -13.58 2.43
CA ILE A 109 4.89 -13.60 2.27
C ILE A 109 5.27 -14.90 2.94
N GLN A 110 5.33 -15.98 2.14
CA GLN A 110 6.03 -17.18 2.52
C GLN A 110 7.47 -16.72 2.76
N VAL A 111 7.79 -16.49 4.02
CA VAL A 111 9.15 -16.40 4.50
C VAL A 111 9.74 -17.77 4.22
N ARG A 112 10.26 -17.94 3.00
CA ARG A 112 11.07 -19.10 2.65
C ARG A 112 12.25 -19.04 3.60
N SER A 113 12.30 -20.01 4.52
CA SER A 113 13.47 -20.24 5.36
C SER A 113 14.72 -20.19 4.48
N ARG A 114 15.74 -19.48 4.98
CA ARG A 114 17.04 -19.32 4.33
C ARG A 114 17.51 -20.67 3.76
N PRO A 115 17.79 -20.78 2.45
CA PRO A 115 18.36 -22.02 1.92
C PRO A 115 19.71 -22.28 2.61
N PRO A 116 20.02 -23.53 2.96
CA PRO A 116 21.33 -23.87 3.53
C PRO A 116 22.44 -23.48 2.56
N ALA A 117 23.59 -23.09 3.11
CA ALA A 117 24.73 -22.63 2.34
C ALA A 117 25.12 -23.66 1.25
N PRO A 118 25.53 -23.21 0.05
CA PRO A 118 26.04 -24.12 -0.97
C PRO A 118 27.30 -24.81 -0.45
N ASP A 119 27.32 -26.13 -0.56
CA ASP A 119 28.47 -26.97 -0.25
C ASP A 119 29.56 -26.74 -1.31
N ASP A 120 30.75 -26.30 -0.89
CA ASP A 120 31.87 -25.84 -1.74
C ASP A 120 32.49 -26.94 -2.64
N ARG A 121 31.86 -28.11 -2.75
CA ARG A 121 32.49 -29.31 -3.34
C ARG A 121 32.17 -29.60 -4.81
N LYS A 122 31.46 -28.74 -5.55
CA LYS A 122 31.12 -29.01 -6.96
C LYS A 122 31.23 -27.77 -7.86
N VAL A 123 32.38 -27.10 -7.91
CA VAL A 123 32.72 -26.23 -9.05
C VAL A 123 33.48 -27.08 -10.07
N VAL A 124 32.74 -27.74 -10.97
CA VAL A 124 33.32 -28.31 -12.20
C VAL A 124 33.63 -27.15 -13.13
N ARG A 125 34.92 -26.84 -13.27
CA ARG A 125 35.43 -25.84 -14.21
C ARG A 125 35.10 -26.29 -15.65
N ARG A 126 34.33 -25.48 -16.38
CA ARG A 126 34.23 -25.56 -17.85
C ARG A 126 35.45 -24.83 -18.46
N PRO A 127 36.22 -25.44 -19.36
CA PRO A 127 37.30 -24.73 -20.06
C PRO A 127 36.74 -23.80 -21.16
N PRO A 128 37.47 -22.73 -21.52
CA PRO A 128 37.05 -21.77 -22.54
C PRO A 128 37.15 -22.41 -23.93
N GLN A 129 36.14 -22.15 -24.77
CA GLN A 129 36.16 -22.45 -26.19
C GLN A 129 36.95 -21.34 -26.90
N GLU A 130 38.04 -21.71 -27.56
CA GLU A 130 38.76 -20.86 -28.50
C GLU A 130 37.97 -20.79 -29.80
N SER A 131 37.73 -19.57 -30.31
CA SER A 131 37.16 -19.34 -31.64
C SER A 131 38.31 -18.95 -32.58
N THR A 132 38.51 -19.77 -33.60
CA THR A 132 39.30 -19.47 -34.80
C THR A 132 38.49 -18.60 -35.77
#